data_AF-A0A6P8P7N4-F1
#
_entry.id   AF-A0A6P8P7N4-F1
#
_cell.length_a   1.000
_cell.length_b   1.000
_cell.length_c   1.000
_cell.angle_alpha   90.00
_cell.angle_beta   90.00
_cell.angle_gamma   90.00
#
_symmetry.space_group_name_H-M   'P 1'
#
loop_
_entity.id
_entity.type
_entity.pdbx_description
1 polymer ?
#
loop_
_entity_poly.entity_id
_entity_poly.type
_entity_poly.pdbx_seq_one_letter_code
_entity_poly.pdbx_strand_id
1 'polypeptide(L)'
;MALMCLLTHWNYRYLITHILGGNRLHTSTAAKEEHIDKETTTILYPLGQTSVILGSVSEVSYSSQNLYMSDPVQYPYFYRTVPNELHLCAGISKLLNYFGWKWVSIFSTNDESNLHYYLRNLNFKNGLGEEMYMDENGDLATGYNILNFIILPNMTLKYEVVGHYNPHAPPGQDFTIDEKAIVWESSFTQTPPQFRCNPSCLPGYRKLTREGKPVCCYDCIPCADGEISNQTDMDTCTTCPDDQWSNKKRDACIPKVITFLSFEEPLGIVLTSISMLLFLITAVILGVFIYYRDTPIVRANNRQLSYILLISLMLCFLCSLLFIGHPMDITCIFRQTTFGIIFSIALSSILAKTITVVTAFQAANPQSKLHKWMGSRVSNSIVLSCSLIQTVMCLAWLFTAPPFPFLNTRSEIGTILIECNEGSVIVFYCVLGYLGFLAGISFIIAFLARNLPDSFNEAKNITFSMLVFCSVWITFIPTYLSAKGKYMVAVEIFAILASSTGLLGCIFIPKCYIILLRPERNKKNLRKI
;
A
#
# COMPACT_ATOMS: atom_id res chain seq x y z
N MET A 1 -83.91 -28.53 -30.60
CA MET A 1 -83.02 -27.35 -30.70
C MET A 1 -82.46 -27.13 -29.31
N ALA A 2 -81.26 -27.62 -29.03
CA ALA A 2 -80.66 -27.58 -27.70
C ALA A 2 -79.44 -26.64 -27.75
N LEU A 3 -79.50 -25.56 -26.96
CA LEU A 3 -78.48 -24.53 -26.83
C LEU A 3 -77.52 -24.99 -25.71
N MET A 4 -76.26 -25.28 -26.03
CA MET A 4 -75.24 -25.55 -25.02
C MET A 4 -74.33 -24.31 -24.93
N CYS A 5 -74.51 -23.53 -23.86
CA CYS A 5 -73.71 -22.35 -23.55
C CYS A 5 -72.32 -22.79 -23.06
N LEU A 6 -71.28 -22.44 -23.81
CA LEU A 6 -69.88 -22.51 -23.35
C LEU A 6 -69.48 -21.12 -22.86
N LEU A 7 -69.65 -20.89 -21.56
CA LEU A 7 -69.08 -19.74 -20.86
C LEU A 7 -67.82 -20.22 -20.13
N THR A 8 -66.64 -19.82 -20.62
CA THR A 8 -65.45 -19.70 -19.78
C THR A 8 -65.59 -18.41 -18.98
N HIS A 9 -65.32 -18.49 -17.68
CA HIS A 9 -65.62 -17.50 -16.65
C HIS A 9 -67.13 -17.25 -16.42
N TRP A 10 -67.68 -17.89 -15.38
CA TRP A 10 -68.38 -17.22 -14.26
C TRP A 10 -68.70 -18.29 -13.20
N ASN A 11 -68.57 -17.88 -11.95
CA ASN A 11 -68.70 -18.68 -10.72
C ASN A 11 -69.83 -19.72 -10.72
N TYR A 12 -69.50 -20.96 -10.36
CA TYR A 12 -70.47 -21.97 -9.90
C TYR A 12 -71.12 -21.50 -8.59
N ARG A 13 -72.30 -20.88 -8.68
CA ARG A 13 -73.40 -20.90 -7.68
C ARG A 13 -74.52 -19.98 -8.17
N TYR A 14 -75.37 -20.46 -9.07
CA TYR A 14 -76.79 -20.12 -9.21
C TYR A 14 -77.32 -20.75 -10.52
N LEU A 15 -77.70 -22.04 -10.48
CA LEU A 15 -78.90 -22.58 -11.16
C LEU A 15 -79.03 -24.08 -10.87
N ILE A 16 -79.60 -24.43 -9.72
CA ILE A 16 -80.30 -25.72 -9.56
C ILE A 16 -81.78 -25.38 -9.53
N THR A 17 -82.53 -25.74 -10.58
CA THR A 17 -83.81 -26.48 -10.55
C THR A 17 -84.63 -26.26 -11.83
N HIS A 18 -85.33 -27.33 -12.26
CA HIS A 18 -86.15 -27.53 -13.47
C HIS A 18 -85.33 -27.75 -14.75
N ILE A 19 -85.25 -28.96 -15.30
CA ILE A 19 -86.35 -29.79 -15.82
C ILE A 19 -86.01 -31.29 -15.63
N LEU A 20 -86.84 -31.98 -14.82
CA LEU A 20 -87.18 -33.42 -14.83
C LEU A 20 -86.00 -34.42 -14.89
N GLY A 21 -85.63 -35.19 -13.86
CA GLY A 21 -86.42 -35.88 -12.85
C GLY A 21 -86.02 -37.36 -12.86
N GLY A 22 -85.71 -37.95 -11.70
CA GLY A 22 -85.72 -39.41 -11.54
C GLY A 22 -84.40 -40.08 -11.10
N ASN A 23 -84.41 -40.48 -9.83
CA ASN A 23 -83.92 -41.75 -9.28
C ASN A 23 -82.43 -42.15 -9.37
N ARG A 24 -81.83 -42.13 -8.17
CA ARG A 24 -81.25 -43.28 -7.45
C ARG A 24 -80.47 -44.35 -8.24
N LEU A 25 -79.30 -44.61 -7.65
CA LEU A 25 -78.74 -45.91 -7.26
C LEU A 25 -77.73 -46.61 -8.19
N HIS A 26 -76.73 -47.16 -7.48
CA HIS A 26 -75.91 -48.33 -7.77
C HIS A 26 -74.75 -48.16 -8.77
N THR A 27 -73.50 -47.96 -8.30
CA THR A 27 -72.53 -48.88 -7.65
C THR A 27 -71.71 -49.74 -8.61
N SER A 28 -70.41 -49.82 -8.28
CA SER A 28 -69.53 -51.01 -8.45
C SER A 28 -68.92 -51.16 -9.85
N THR A 29 -67.63 -51.50 -10.07
CA THR A 29 -66.60 -52.08 -9.19
C THR A 29 -65.22 -52.07 -9.86
N ALA A 30 -64.16 -51.95 -9.03
CA ALA A 30 -62.83 -52.61 -9.00
C ALA A 30 -61.89 -52.53 -10.23
N ALA A 31 -60.55 -52.41 -10.08
CA ALA A 31 -59.62 -52.89 -9.04
C ALA A 31 -58.46 -51.87 -8.82
N LYS A 32 -58.02 -51.55 -7.58
CA LYS A 32 -57.06 -52.23 -6.67
C LYS A 32 -55.66 -52.44 -7.27
N GLU A 33 -54.53 -52.12 -6.64
CA GLU A 33 -54.16 -51.46 -5.36
C GLU A 33 -52.62 -51.32 -5.40
N GLU A 34 -52.04 -50.19 -4.99
CA GLU A 34 -50.71 -50.20 -4.36
C GLU A 34 -50.58 -49.00 -3.39
N HIS A 35 -50.03 -49.31 -2.23
CA HIS A 35 -49.90 -48.49 -1.02
C HIS A 35 -49.12 -47.19 -1.24
N ILE A 36 -49.59 -46.08 -0.66
CA ILE A 36 -48.78 -45.08 0.06
C ILE A 36 -49.72 -44.24 0.96
N ASP A 37 -49.18 -43.90 2.13
CA ASP A 37 -49.83 -43.37 3.31
C ASP A 37 -50.49 -41.98 3.16
N LYS A 38 -51.42 -41.78 4.10
CA LYS A 38 -52.28 -40.62 4.33
C LYS A 38 -51.49 -39.30 4.41
N GLU A 39 -51.97 -38.29 3.71
CA GLU A 39 -52.01 -36.92 4.24
C GLU A 39 -53.13 -36.07 3.62
N THR A 40 -53.61 -35.15 4.44
CA THR A 40 -54.97 -34.61 4.52
C THR A 40 -55.25 -33.53 3.48
N THR A 41 -56.33 -33.70 2.70
CA THR A 41 -56.92 -32.64 1.86
C THR A 41 -57.40 -31.48 2.74
N THR A 42 -56.83 -30.29 2.58
CA THR A 42 -57.35 -29.06 3.21
C THR A 42 -57.92 -28.13 2.15
N ILE A 43 -59.19 -27.77 2.36
CA ILE A 43 -60.03 -26.88 1.57
C ILE A 43 -59.64 -25.43 1.90
N LEU A 44 -59.42 -24.56 0.91
CA LEU A 44 -59.30 -23.11 1.13
C LEU A 44 -60.40 -22.35 0.39
N TYR A 45 -61.24 -21.66 1.16
CA TYR A 45 -62.19 -20.65 0.69
C TYR A 45 -61.43 -19.35 0.33
N PRO A 46 -61.89 -18.56 -0.65
CA PRO A 46 -61.26 -17.29 -0.99
C PRO A 46 -61.81 -16.21 -0.04
N LEU A 47 -61.07 -15.91 1.03
CA LEU A 47 -61.21 -14.68 1.79
C LEU A 47 -59.81 -14.12 2.03
N GLY A 48 -59.49 -13.02 1.34
CA GLY A 48 -58.24 -12.27 1.48
C GLY A 48 -57.07 -12.92 0.74
N GLN A 49 -56.54 -12.22 -0.27
CA GLN A 49 -55.30 -12.62 -0.93
C GLN A 49 -54.14 -12.47 0.07
N THR A 50 -53.71 -13.58 0.64
CA THR A 50 -52.58 -13.68 1.57
C THR A 50 -51.28 -13.86 0.80
N SER A 51 -50.29 -12.99 1.03
CA SER A 51 -48.91 -13.22 0.59
C SER A 51 -48.20 -14.10 1.61
N VAL A 52 -47.74 -15.28 1.19
CA VAL A 52 -46.94 -16.21 2.00
C VAL A 52 -45.47 -16.05 1.60
N ILE A 53 -44.59 -15.73 2.54
CA ILE A 53 -43.14 -15.80 2.31
C ILE A 53 -42.71 -17.24 2.60
N LEU A 54 -42.51 -18.03 1.54
CA LEU A 54 -41.91 -19.36 1.61
C LEU A 54 -40.52 -19.32 0.99
N GLY A 55 -39.50 -19.56 1.80
CA GLY A 55 -38.15 -19.85 1.31
C GLY A 55 -38.18 -21.11 0.46
N SER A 56 -37.84 -20.96 -0.83
CA SER A 56 -37.64 -22.05 -1.82
C SER A 56 -38.74 -23.12 -1.84
N VAL A 57 -39.95 -22.75 -2.25
CA VAL A 57 -40.99 -23.70 -2.66
C VAL A 57 -41.59 -23.27 -3.99
N SER A 58 -41.70 -24.21 -4.93
CA SER A 58 -42.31 -24.02 -6.24
C SER A 58 -43.77 -23.60 -6.10
N GLU A 59 -44.20 -22.53 -6.77
CA GLU A 59 -45.60 -22.12 -6.76
C GLU A 59 -46.44 -23.06 -7.64
N VAL A 60 -47.47 -23.66 -7.04
CA VAL A 60 -48.47 -24.48 -7.74
C VAL A 60 -49.77 -23.70 -7.81
N SER A 61 -50.09 -23.15 -8.98
CA SER A 61 -51.36 -22.46 -9.20
C SER A 61 -52.48 -23.49 -9.41
N TYR A 62 -53.57 -23.38 -8.64
CA TYR A 62 -54.69 -24.33 -8.67
C TYR A 62 -55.81 -23.99 -9.68
N SER A 63 -55.78 -22.81 -10.32
CA SER A 63 -56.87 -22.34 -11.19
C SER A 63 -56.43 -21.71 -12.53
N SER A 64 -55.13 -21.65 -12.83
CA SER A 64 -54.65 -21.06 -14.09
C SER A 64 -54.75 -22.02 -15.27
N GLN A 65 -55.63 -21.71 -16.22
CA GLN A 65 -55.85 -22.46 -17.47
C GLN A 65 -55.12 -21.85 -18.69
N ASN A 66 -54.47 -20.69 -18.51
CA ASN A 66 -53.90 -19.88 -19.60
C ASN A 66 -52.69 -20.56 -20.28
N LEU A 67 -52.69 -20.72 -21.62
CA LEU A 67 -51.61 -21.39 -22.37
C LEU A 67 -50.28 -20.61 -22.43
N TYR A 68 -50.27 -19.29 -22.23
CA TYR A 68 -49.05 -18.47 -22.34
C TYR A 68 -48.05 -18.71 -21.20
N MET A 69 -48.56 -19.09 -20.03
CA MET A 69 -47.76 -19.41 -18.85
C MET A 69 -47.30 -20.89 -18.84
N SER A 70 -47.27 -21.55 -20.00
CA SER A 70 -46.84 -22.95 -20.13
C SER A 70 -45.39 -23.10 -20.61
N ASP A 71 -44.72 -22.01 -20.98
CA ASP A 71 -43.34 -22.05 -21.45
C ASP A 71 -42.37 -22.25 -20.26
N PRO A 72 -41.70 -23.41 -20.14
CA PRO A 72 -40.79 -23.70 -19.05
C PRO A 72 -39.47 -22.90 -19.14
N VAL A 73 -39.15 -22.32 -20.30
CA VAL A 73 -37.98 -21.44 -20.47
C VAL A 73 -38.27 -20.06 -19.90
N GLN A 74 -39.49 -19.56 -20.11
CA GLN A 74 -39.91 -18.24 -19.64
C GLN A 74 -40.41 -18.27 -18.19
N TYR A 75 -40.98 -19.40 -17.72
CA TYR A 75 -41.54 -19.57 -16.37
C TYR A 75 -41.06 -20.88 -15.70
N PRO A 76 -39.78 -20.97 -15.32
CA PRO A 76 -39.16 -22.21 -14.85
C PRO A 76 -39.67 -22.73 -13.49
N TYR A 77 -40.41 -21.93 -12.73
CA TYR A 77 -40.93 -22.27 -11.41
C TYR A 77 -42.45 -22.49 -11.37
N PHE A 78 -43.12 -22.53 -12.53
CA PHE A 78 -44.57 -22.62 -12.63
C PHE A 78 -45.06 -24.04 -12.97
N TYR A 79 -45.77 -24.68 -12.05
CA TYR A 79 -46.32 -26.04 -12.21
C TYR A 79 -47.84 -26.06 -11.98
N ARG A 80 -48.59 -26.85 -12.78
CA ARG A 80 -50.08 -26.89 -12.75
C ARG A 80 -50.62 -28.22 -12.21
N THR A 81 -51.78 -28.16 -11.57
CA THR A 81 -52.55 -29.34 -11.11
C THR A 81 -53.78 -29.68 -11.95
N VAL A 82 -54.17 -28.80 -12.88
CA VAL A 82 -55.34 -28.98 -13.78
C VAL A 82 -54.85 -29.27 -15.21
N PRO A 83 -55.47 -30.23 -15.94
CA PRO A 83 -55.08 -30.57 -17.30
C PRO A 83 -55.28 -29.40 -18.29
N ASN A 84 -54.44 -29.35 -19.33
CA ASN A 84 -54.43 -28.33 -20.37
C ASN A 84 -55.79 -28.21 -21.10
N GLU A 85 -56.24 -26.99 -21.39
CA GLU A 85 -57.47 -26.71 -22.18
C GLU A 85 -57.51 -27.43 -23.54
N LEU A 86 -56.35 -27.78 -24.11
CA LEU A 86 -56.26 -28.58 -25.33
C LEU A 86 -56.95 -29.95 -25.24
N HIS A 87 -56.98 -30.58 -24.06
CA HIS A 87 -57.68 -31.85 -23.87
C HIS A 87 -59.21 -31.69 -23.84
N LEU A 88 -59.70 -30.56 -23.31
CA LEU A 88 -61.11 -30.21 -23.35
C LEU A 88 -61.57 -29.94 -24.79
N CYS A 89 -60.78 -29.17 -25.54
CA CYS A 89 -61.02 -28.89 -26.97
C CYS A 89 -60.96 -30.18 -27.83
N ALA A 90 -60.02 -31.09 -27.53
CA ALA A 90 -59.95 -32.40 -28.19
C ALA A 90 -61.13 -33.32 -27.82
N GLY A 91 -61.66 -33.23 -26.60
CA GLY A 91 -62.88 -33.92 -26.18
C GLY A 91 -64.12 -33.41 -26.92
N ILE A 92 -64.26 -32.09 -27.01
CA ILE A 92 -65.35 -31.43 -27.75
C ILE A 92 -65.27 -31.77 -29.24
N SER A 93 -64.08 -31.74 -29.87
CA SER A 93 -63.94 -32.10 -31.29
C SER A 93 -64.31 -33.55 -31.58
N LYS A 94 -63.95 -34.50 -30.70
CA LYS A 94 -64.39 -35.90 -30.79
C LYS A 94 -65.90 -36.06 -30.62
N LEU A 95 -66.51 -35.29 -29.72
CA LEU A 95 -67.96 -35.27 -29.49
C LEU A 95 -68.71 -34.76 -30.74
N LEU A 96 -68.26 -33.65 -31.31
CA LEU A 96 -68.83 -33.04 -32.52
C LEU A 96 -68.75 -34.00 -33.72
N ASN A 97 -67.63 -34.73 -33.83
CA ASN A 97 -67.43 -35.72 -34.89
C ASN A 97 -68.27 -36.99 -34.68
N TYR A 98 -68.41 -37.46 -33.43
CA TYR A 98 -69.25 -38.62 -33.09
C TYR A 98 -70.74 -38.41 -33.40
N PHE A 99 -71.27 -37.21 -33.12
CA PHE A 99 -72.67 -36.89 -33.39
C PHE A 99 -72.94 -36.37 -34.82
N GLY A 100 -71.92 -36.30 -35.68
CA GLY A 100 -72.05 -35.96 -37.10
C GLY A 100 -72.43 -34.50 -37.39
N TRP A 101 -72.07 -33.56 -36.50
CA TRP A 101 -72.45 -32.16 -36.63
C TRP A 101 -71.63 -31.47 -37.73
N LYS A 102 -72.31 -30.87 -38.72
CA LYS A 102 -71.67 -30.22 -39.89
C LYS A 102 -71.41 -28.72 -39.73
N TRP A 103 -71.96 -28.09 -38.69
CA TRP A 103 -71.81 -26.66 -38.39
C TRP A 103 -71.66 -26.44 -36.88
N VAL A 104 -70.75 -25.55 -36.49
CA VAL A 104 -70.52 -25.11 -35.11
C VAL A 104 -70.43 -23.59 -35.11
N SER A 105 -71.13 -22.93 -34.19
CA SER A 105 -71.06 -21.47 -34.01
C SER A 105 -70.34 -21.17 -32.70
N ILE A 106 -69.22 -20.46 -32.78
CA ILE A 106 -68.44 -20.01 -31.63
C ILE A 106 -68.89 -18.59 -31.32
N PHE A 107 -69.46 -18.37 -30.15
CA PHE A 107 -69.77 -17.04 -29.65
C PHE A 107 -68.59 -16.58 -28.79
N SER A 108 -67.81 -15.63 -29.29
CA SER A 108 -66.87 -14.86 -28.47
C SER A 108 -67.52 -13.50 -28.21
N THR A 109 -67.62 -13.11 -26.94
CA THR A 109 -68.15 -11.81 -26.55
C THR A 109 -67.16 -10.71 -26.94
N ASN A 110 -67.41 -10.02 -28.05
CA ASN A 110 -66.66 -8.84 -28.49
C ASN A 110 -66.90 -7.58 -27.61
N ASP A 111 -67.38 -7.74 -26.37
CA ASP A 111 -67.70 -6.63 -25.45
C ASP A 111 -66.84 -6.70 -24.15
N GLU A 112 -65.60 -7.18 -24.27
CA GLU A 112 -64.61 -7.05 -23.18
C GLU A 112 -64.33 -5.58 -22.82
N SER A 113 -64.53 -4.65 -23.76
CA SER A 113 -64.20 -3.22 -23.59
C SER A 113 -65.12 -2.48 -22.59
N ASN A 114 -66.43 -2.73 -22.63
CA ASN A 114 -67.39 -2.04 -21.76
C ASN A 114 -67.33 -2.55 -20.32
N LEU A 115 -67.26 -3.87 -20.12
CA LEU A 115 -67.14 -4.45 -18.78
C LEU A 115 -65.80 -4.10 -18.12
N HIS A 116 -64.70 -4.13 -18.88
CA HIS A 116 -63.38 -3.72 -18.39
C HIS A 116 -63.37 -2.25 -17.93
N TYR A 117 -64.03 -1.35 -18.66
CA TYR A 117 -64.17 0.05 -18.25
C TYR A 117 -64.92 0.22 -16.92
N TYR A 118 -66.01 -0.53 -16.72
CA TYR A 118 -66.74 -0.49 -15.44
C TYR A 118 -65.95 -1.11 -14.30
N LEU A 119 -65.27 -2.25 -14.51
CA LEU A 119 -64.48 -2.94 -13.49
C LEU A 119 -63.27 -2.09 -13.02
N ARG A 120 -62.59 -1.40 -13.94
CA ARG A 120 -61.45 -0.52 -13.62
C ARG A 120 -61.83 0.69 -12.77
N ASN A 121 -63.09 1.13 -12.85
CA ASN A 121 -63.60 2.27 -12.10
C ASN A 121 -64.45 1.87 -10.87
N LEU A 122 -64.41 0.60 -10.45
CA LEU A 122 -65.10 0.15 -9.25
C LEU A 122 -64.37 0.65 -7.99
N ASN A 123 -65.09 1.40 -7.17
CA ASN A 123 -64.73 1.71 -5.79
C ASN A 123 -65.85 1.23 -4.87
N PHE A 124 -65.55 0.28 -3.99
CA PHE A 124 -66.53 -0.27 -3.05
C PHE A 124 -65.87 -0.60 -1.72
N LYS A 125 -66.66 -0.61 -0.64
CA LYS A 125 -66.20 -1.12 0.65
C LYS A 125 -66.44 -2.61 0.75
N ASN A 126 -65.42 -3.37 1.13
CA ASN A 126 -65.58 -4.79 1.40
C ASN A 126 -66.38 -5.02 2.70
N GLY A 127 -66.64 -6.28 3.06
CA GLY A 127 -67.36 -6.64 4.29
C GLY A 127 -66.65 -6.24 5.59
N LEU A 128 -65.39 -5.80 5.52
CA LEU A 128 -64.57 -5.30 6.63
C LEU A 128 -64.52 -3.75 6.66
N GLY A 129 -65.18 -3.07 5.72
CA GLY A 129 -65.24 -1.60 5.63
C GLY A 129 -64.04 -0.96 4.91
N GLU A 130 -63.16 -1.76 4.32
CA GLU A 130 -61.96 -1.30 3.60
C GLU A 130 -62.33 -0.88 2.18
N GLU A 131 -61.76 0.22 1.71
CA GLU A 131 -61.99 0.74 0.35
C GLU A 131 -61.19 -0.07 -0.67
N MET A 132 -61.91 -0.73 -1.58
CA MET A 132 -61.37 -1.55 -2.65
C MET A 132 -61.51 -0.77 -3.96
N TYR A 133 -60.39 -0.44 -4.59
CA TYR A 133 -60.35 0.22 -5.89
C TYR A 133 -59.20 -0.33 -6.74
N MET A 134 -59.30 -0.18 -8.06
CA MET A 134 -58.20 -0.51 -8.98
C MET A 134 -57.35 0.73 -9.26
N ASP A 135 -56.04 0.55 -9.33
CA ASP A 135 -55.09 1.60 -9.67
C ASP A 135 -55.06 1.88 -11.19
N GLU A 136 -54.17 2.79 -11.61
CA GLU A 136 -54.01 3.15 -13.02
C GLU A 136 -53.54 1.98 -13.90
N ASN A 137 -52.95 0.92 -13.34
CA ASN A 137 -52.52 -0.27 -14.07
C ASN A 137 -53.58 -1.38 -14.08
N GLY A 138 -54.67 -1.22 -13.31
CA GLY A 138 -55.74 -2.21 -13.16
C GLY A 138 -55.51 -3.20 -12.02
N ASP A 139 -54.52 -2.93 -11.15
CA ASP A 139 -54.22 -3.73 -9.97
C ASP A 139 -55.06 -3.27 -8.78
N LEU A 140 -55.46 -4.22 -7.94
CA LEU A 140 -56.27 -3.93 -6.76
C LEU A 140 -55.41 -3.21 -5.71
N ALA A 141 -55.74 -1.96 -5.41
CA ALA A 141 -54.98 -1.09 -4.50
C ALA A 141 -55.27 -1.39 -3.02
N THR A 142 -55.03 -2.63 -2.60
CA THR A 142 -55.19 -3.10 -1.21
C THR A 142 -53.85 -3.34 -0.54
N GLY A 143 -53.84 -3.25 0.79
CA GLY A 143 -52.74 -3.75 1.60
C GLY A 143 -52.77 -5.28 1.75
N TYR A 144 -51.63 -5.83 2.14
CA TYR A 144 -51.40 -7.25 2.40
C TYR A 144 -51.14 -7.47 3.89
N ASN A 145 -51.61 -8.60 4.41
CA ASN A 145 -51.28 -9.06 5.75
C ASN A 145 -50.10 -10.02 5.69
N ILE A 146 -49.13 -9.82 6.58
CA ILE A 146 -47.97 -10.70 6.76
C ILE A 146 -48.35 -11.72 7.83
N LEU A 147 -48.32 -13.00 7.48
CA LEU A 147 -48.70 -14.10 8.36
C LEU A 147 -47.47 -14.89 8.80
N ASN A 148 -47.39 -15.20 10.09
CA ASN A 148 -46.45 -16.18 10.62
C ASN A 148 -47.19 -17.51 10.89
N PHE A 149 -46.74 -18.59 10.26
CA PHE A 149 -47.30 -19.93 10.44
C PHE A 149 -46.51 -20.70 11.49
N ILE A 150 -47.20 -21.21 12.50
CA ILE A 150 -46.64 -21.91 13.66
C ILE A 150 -47.22 -23.31 13.69
N ILE A 151 -46.35 -24.31 13.65
CA ILE A 151 -46.73 -25.71 13.83
C ILE A 151 -46.64 -26.01 15.33
N LEU A 152 -47.79 -26.24 15.94
CA LEU A 152 -47.86 -26.63 17.35
C LEU A 152 -47.37 -28.09 17.52
N PRO A 153 -46.90 -28.50 18.71
CA PRO A 153 -46.43 -29.87 18.97
C PRO A 153 -47.48 -30.96 18.68
N ASN A 154 -48.76 -30.59 18.62
CA ASN A 154 -49.89 -31.44 18.28
C ASN A 154 -50.14 -31.53 16.75
N MET A 155 -49.19 -31.11 15.91
CA MET A 155 -49.28 -31.03 14.45
C MET A 155 -50.42 -30.12 13.93
N THR A 156 -50.92 -29.21 14.76
CA THR A 156 -51.91 -28.23 14.32
C THR A 156 -51.22 -26.99 13.77
N LEU A 157 -51.59 -26.59 12.56
CA LEU A 157 -51.13 -25.34 11.95
C LEU A 157 -51.94 -24.18 12.52
N LYS A 158 -51.27 -23.26 13.22
CA LYS A 158 -51.82 -21.97 13.62
C LYS A 158 -51.13 -20.89 12.80
N TYR A 159 -51.85 -19.86 12.40
CA TYR A 159 -51.25 -18.66 11.82
C TYR A 159 -51.59 -17.44 12.67
N GLU A 160 -50.71 -16.45 12.64
CA GLU A 160 -50.89 -15.18 13.32
C GLU A 160 -50.49 -14.05 12.38
N VAL A 161 -51.27 -12.96 12.38
CA VAL A 161 -50.93 -11.77 11.60
C VAL A 161 -49.84 -11.04 12.36
N VAL A 162 -48.67 -10.92 11.75
CA VAL A 162 -47.46 -10.31 12.36
C VAL A 162 -47.07 -9.00 11.70
N GLY A 163 -47.80 -8.54 10.69
CA GLY A 163 -47.50 -7.29 10.01
C GLY A 163 -48.44 -6.98 8.86
N HIS A 164 -48.24 -5.81 8.27
CA HIS A 164 -49.00 -5.31 7.12
C HIS A 164 -48.07 -4.62 6.13
N TYR A 165 -48.35 -4.80 4.83
CA TYR A 165 -47.66 -4.12 3.74
C TYR A 165 -48.69 -3.46 2.83
N ASN A 166 -48.66 -2.15 2.67
CA ASN A 166 -49.51 -1.41 1.75
C ASN A 166 -48.67 -0.59 0.78
N PRO A 167 -48.57 -0.99 -0.51
CA PRO A 167 -47.77 -0.28 -1.51
C PRO A 167 -48.28 1.13 -1.82
N HIS A 168 -49.52 1.47 -1.43
CA HIS A 168 -50.15 2.76 -1.68
C HIS A 168 -50.10 3.72 -0.47
N ALA A 169 -49.54 3.28 0.66
CA ALA A 169 -49.42 4.12 1.84
C ALA A 169 -48.24 5.12 1.71
N PRO A 170 -48.24 6.22 2.48
CA PRO A 170 -47.12 7.16 2.49
C PRO A 170 -45.79 6.48 2.88
N PRO A 171 -44.64 6.96 2.37
CA PRO A 171 -43.34 6.40 2.70
C PRO A 171 -43.11 6.33 4.22
N GLY A 172 -42.83 5.13 4.74
CA GLY A 172 -42.63 4.88 6.16
C GLY A 172 -43.88 4.39 6.92
N GLN A 173 -45.04 4.34 6.26
CA GLN A 173 -46.27 3.68 6.75
C GLN A 173 -46.71 2.53 5.84
N ASP A 174 -45.95 2.27 4.78
CA ASP A 174 -46.14 1.22 3.79
C ASP A 174 -45.81 -0.16 4.31
N PHE A 175 -44.99 -0.29 5.36
CA PHE A 175 -44.62 -1.58 5.93
C PHE A 175 -44.60 -1.54 7.45
N THR A 176 -45.25 -2.52 8.07
CA THR A 176 -45.24 -2.73 9.52
C THR A 176 -45.03 -4.20 9.81
N ILE A 177 -44.17 -4.49 10.80
CA ILE A 177 -43.94 -5.85 11.27
C ILE A 177 -43.70 -5.83 12.78
N ASP A 178 -44.41 -6.68 13.52
CA ASP A 178 -44.20 -6.89 14.94
C ASP A 178 -43.28 -8.10 15.12
N GLU A 179 -41.98 -7.82 15.26
CA GLU A 179 -40.97 -8.85 15.47
C GLU A 179 -41.22 -9.70 16.71
N LYS A 180 -41.90 -9.16 17.74
CA LYS A 180 -42.20 -9.89 18.98
C LYS A 180 -43.33 -10.89 18.81
N ALA A 181 -44.22 -10.66 17.85
CA ALA A 181 -45.30 -11.58 17.49
C ALA A 181 -44.80 -12.74 16.62
N ILE A 182 -43.59 -12.64 16.05
CA ILE A 182 -43.00 -13.72 15.25
C ILE A 182 -42.41 -14.79 16.17
N VAL A 183 -43.03 -15.96 16.15
CA VAL A 183 -42.53 -17.16 16.81
C VAL A 183 -41.64 -17.91 15.84
N TRP A 184 -40.37 -18.07 16.22
CA TRP A 184 -39.38 -18.84 15.48
C TRP A 184 -39.28 -20.26 16.02
N GLU A 185 -38.87 -21.19 15.16
CA GLU A 185 -38.62 -22.57 15.57
C GLU A 185 -37.49 -22.64 16.60
N SER A 186 -37.70 -23.46 17.64
CA SER A 186 -36.77 -23.63 18.77
C SER A 186 -35.41 -24.21 18.39
N SER A 187 -35.30 -24.80 17.19
CA SER A 187 -34.05 -25.35 16.65
C SER A 187 -33.08 -24.26 16.15
N PHE A 188 -33.55 -23.04 15.93
CA PHE A 188 -32.67 -21.94 15.54
C PHE A 188 -31.89 -21.41 16.74
N THR A 189 -30.56 -21.35 16.59
CA THR A 189 -29.66 -20.82 17.63
C THR A 189 -29.63 -19.29 17.69
N GLN A 190 -29.99 -18.63 16.59
CA GLN A 190 -30.15 -17.18 16.47
C GLN A 190 -31.39 -16.87 15.64
N THR A 191 -32.21 -15.93 16.11
CA THR A 191 -33.47 -15.54 15.48
C THR A 191 -33.52 -14.01 15.34
N PRO A 192 -33.84 -13.45 14.16
CA PRO A 192 -34.07 -14.15 12.88
C PRO A 192 -32.80 -14.83 12.32
N PRO A 193 -32.93 -15.95 11.59
CA PRO A 193 -31.79 -16.64 11.00
C PRO A 193 -31.11 -15.78 9.93
N GLN A 194 -29.79 -15.67 10.00
CA GLN A 194 -29.02 -14.92 9.00
C GLN A 194 -28.64 -15.83 7.83
N PHE A 195 -29.21 -15.55 6.65
CA PHE A 195 -28.86 -16.24 5.40
C PHE A 195 -27.65 -15.61 4.72
N ARG A 196 -26.49 -15.62 5.40
CA ARG A 196 -25.21 -15.15 4.84
C ARG A 196 -24.26 -16.32 4.62
N CYS A 197 -23.58 -16.32 3.49
CA CYS A 197 -22.60 -17.36 3.14
C CYS A 197 -21.36 -17.30 4.05
N ASN A 198 -20.91 -16.07 4.34
CA ASN A 198 -19.75 -15.77 5.15
C ASN A 198 -20.06 -14.59 6.09
N PRO A 199 -19.36 -14.47 7.23
CA PRO A 199 -19.41 -13.26 8.05
C PRO A 199 -18.79 -12.07 7.30
N SER A 200 -19.18 -10.85 7.69
CA SER A 200 -18.61 -9.62 7.10
C SER A 200 -17.11 -9.51 7.35
N CYS A 201 -16.37 -8.94 6.38
CA CYS A 201 -14.94 -8.73 6.56
C CYS A 201 -14.67 -7.64 7.61
N LEU A 202 -13.72 -7.90 8.51
CA LEU A 202 -13.26 -6.92 9.49
C LEU A 202 -12.39 -5.84 8.82
N PRO A 203 -12.24 -4.66 9.43
CA PRO A 203 -11.26 -3.66 8.98
C PRO A 203 -9.87 -4.28 8.84
N GLY A 204 -9.13 -3.84 7.81
CA GLY A 204 -7.87 -4.45 7.38
C GLY A 204 -7.98 -5.55 6.32
N TYR A 205 -9.20 -6.01 6.04
CA TYR A 205 -9.50 -7.02 5.03
C TYR A 205 -10.40 -6.44 3.93
N ARG A 206 -10.26 -6.99 2.72
CA ARG A 206 -11.14 -6.76 1.57
C ARG A 206 -11.76 -8.07 1.10
N LYS A 207 -12.88 -7.95 0.38
CA LYS A 207 -13.52 -9.09 -0.25
C LYS A 207 -12.74 -9.59 -1.46
N LEU A 208 -12.73 -10.92 -1.60
CA LEU A 208 -12.32 -11.62 -2.81
C LEU A 208 -13.47 -12.53 -3.24
N THR A 209 -14.10 -12.19 -4.36
CA THR A 209 -15.18 -12.98 -4.93
C THR A 209 -14.67 -14.36 -5.35
N ARG A 210 -15.41 -15.41 -5.00
CA ARG A 210 -15.09 -16.78 -5.42
C ARG A 210 -15.59 -17.03 -6.84
N GLU A 211 -14.71 -17.53 -7.70
CA GLU A 211 -15.11 -17.94 -9.06
C GLU A 211 -16.15 -19.07 -9.00
N GLY A 212 -17.23 -18.93 -9.78
CA GLY A 212 -18.30 -19.93 -9.87
C GLY A 212 -19.32 -19.96 -8.72
N LYS A 213 -19.23 -19.05 -7.73
CA LYS A 213 -20.23 -18.90 -6.64
C LYS A 213 -20.99 -17.56 -6.73
N PRO A 214 -22.17 -17.43 -6.07
CA PRO A 214 -22.89 -16.16 -5.99
C PRO A 214 -22.06 -15.04 -5.35
N VAL A 215 -22.30 -13.78 -5.73
CA VAL A 215 -21.52 -12.60 -5.30
C VAL A 215 -21.49 -12.43 -3.76
N CYS A 216 -22.52 -12.90 -3.05
CA CYS A 216 -22.56 -12.86 -1.57
C CYS A 216 -21.61 -13.85 -0.87
N CYS A 217 -20.97 -14.76 -1.61
CA CYS A 217 -19.99 -15.72 -1.11
C CYS A 217 -18.56 -15.28 -1.49
N TYR A 218 -17.89 -14.60 -0.56
CA TYR A 218 -16.53 -14.09 -0.74
C TYR A 218 -15.60 -14.53 0.40
N ASP A 219 -14.30 -14.49 0.13
CA ASP A 219 -13.26 -14.65 1.13
C ASP A 219 -12.73 -13.29 1.59
N CYS A 220 -12.42 -13.16 2.88
CA CYS A 220 -11.80 -11.96 3.43
C CYS A 220 -10.28 -12.10 3.36
N ILE A 221 -9.64 -11.30 2.51
CA ILE A 221 -8.18 -11.29 2.34
C ILE A 221 -7.61 -9.96 2.84
N PRO A 222 -6.43 -9.97 3.48
CA PRO A 222 -5.86 -8.74 4.01
C PRO A 222 -5.47 -7.78 2.87
N CYS A 223 -5.59 -6.47 3.10
CA CYS A 223 -5.15 -5.42 2.16
C CYS A 223 -3.67 -5.55 1.80
N ALA A 224 -3.18 -4.98 0.70
CA ALA A 224 -1.75 -4.99 0.41
C ALA A 224 -0.95 -4.05 1.36
N ASP A 225 0.38 -4.14 1.35
CA ASP A 225 1.22 -3.19 2.10
C ASP A 225 1.08 -1.77 1.53
N GLY A 226 0.82 -0.78 2.39
CA GLY A 226 0.53 0.60 1.99
C GLY A 226 -0.95 0.88 1.71
N GLU A 227 -1.80 -0.15 1.76
CA GLU A 227 -3.25 -0.05 1.64
C GLU A 227 -3.95 -0.34 2.97
N ILE A 228 -5.11 0.27 3.17
CA ILE A 228 -5.95 0.09 4.34
C ILE A 228 -7.42 -0.15 3.98
N SER A 229 -8.12 -0.80 4.91
CA SER A 229 -9.58 -0.93 4.92
C SER A 229 -10.08 -0.48 6.29
N ASN A 230 -10.67 0.72 6.36
CA ASN A 230 -11.13 1.32 7.61
C ASN A 230 -12.58 0.94 7.97
N GLN A 231 -13.33 0.41 7.00
CA GLN A 231 -14.73 0.01 7.14
C GLN A 231 -14.85 -1.50 7.12
N THR A 232 -15.88 -2.01 7.80
CA THR A 232 -16.25 -3.42 7.66
C THR A 232 -16.77 -3.69 6.26
N ASP A 233 -16.40 -4.83 5.71
CA ASP A 233 -16.98 -5.37 4.48
C ASP A 233 -16.67 -4.55 3.20
N MET A 234 -15.51 -3.88 3.14
CA MET A 234 -15.06 -3.20 1.92
C MET A 234 -14.71 -4.17 0.79
N ASP A 235 -15.09 -3.80 -0.44
CA ASP A 235 -14.75 -4.55 -1.66
C ASP A 235 -13.29 -4.31 -2.08
N THR A 236 -12.79 -3.08 -1.92
CA THR A 236 -11.44 -2.67 -2.31
C THR A 236 -10.76 -1.88 -1.20
N CYS A 237 -9.45 -2.09 -1.03
CA CYS A 237 -8.65 -1.30 -0.09
C CYS A 237 -8.30 0.07 -0.68
N THR A 238 -8.01 1.01 0.20
CA THR A 238 -7.62 2.38 -0.14
C THR A 238 -6.13 2.60 0.16
N THR A 239 -5.40 3.27 -0.72
CA THR A 239 -3.97 3.56 -0.54
C THR A 239 -3.79 4.72 0.45
N CYS A 240 -2.83 4.61 1.37
CA CYS A 240 -2.51 5.72 2.28
C CYS A 240 -1.87 6.91 1.54
N PRO A 241 -2.05 8.15 2.04
CA PRO A 241 -1.32 9.34 1.58
C PRO A 241 0.20 9.18 1.69
N ASP A 242 0.98 9.96 0.91
CA ASP A 242 2.44 9.84 0.82
C ASP A 242 3.18 10.02 2.16
N ASP A 243 2.63 10.80 3.09
CA ASP A 243 3.16 11.06 4.43
C ASP A 243 2.84 9.95 5.45
N GLN A 244 1.98 9.00 5.08
CA GLN A 244 1.44 7.98 5.97
C GLN A 244 1.64 6.55 5.42
N TRP A 245 1.50 5.57 6.31
CA TRP A 245 1.66 4.16 6.00
C TRP A 245 0.60 3.32 6.69
N SER A 246 0.22 2.19 6.09
CA SER A 246 -0.70 1.24 6.72
C SER A 246 -0.10 0.69 8.01
N ASN A 247 -0.86 0.71 9.11
CA ASN A 247 -0.42 0.07 10.35
C ASN A 247 -0.39 -1.48 10.20
N LYS A 248 0.09 -2.20 11.22
CA LYS A 248 0.19 -3.68 11.19
C LYS A 248 -1.15 -4.39 10.97
N LYS A 249 -2.27 -3.77 11.37
CA LYS A 249 -3.62 -4.32 11.19
C LYS A 249 -4.25 -3.94 9.84
N ARG A 250 -3.63 -3.03 9.08
CA ARG A 250 -4.11 -2.45 7.82
C ARG A 250 -5.48 -1.76 7.94
N ASP A 251 -5.84 -1.30 9.14
CA ASP A 251 -7.12 -0.63 9.42
C ASP A 251 -7.01 0.90 9.48
N ALA A 252 -5.78 1.44 9.66
CA ALA A 252 -5.53 2.86 9.74
C ALA A 252 -4.20 3.26 9.09
N CYS A 253 -4.15 4.47 8.54
CA CYS A 253 -2.92 5.11 8.09
C CYS A 253 -2.27 5.82 9.29
N ILE A 254 -1.00 5.51 9.53
CA ILE A 254 -0.16 6.10 10.57
C ILE A 254 0.95 6.92 9.93
N PRO A 255 1.40 8.04 10.53
CA PRO A 255 2.53 8.80 10.00
C PRO A 255 3.76 7.90 9.84
N LYS A 256 4.42 7.97 8.69
CA LYS A 256 5.67 7.23 8.47
C LYS A 256 6.74 7.71 9.46
N VAL A 257 7.53 6.79 10.00
CA VAL A 257 8.62 7.13 10.92
C VAL A 257 9.78 7.77 10.17
N ILE A 258 10.34 8.85 10.73
CA ILE A 258 11.49 9.54 10.17
C ILE A 258 12.76 8.78 10.53
N THR A 259 13.49 8.28 9.55
CA THR A 259 14.77 7.58 9.76
C THR A 259 15.95 8.49 9.39
N PHE A 260 17.00 8.49 10.23
CA PHE A 260 18.27 9.18 10.03
C PHE A 260 19.39 8.46 10.78
N LEU A 261 20.65 8.82 10.51
CA LEU A 261 21.80 8.26 11.23
C LEU A 261 21.90 8.89 12.63
N SER A 262 21.45 8.18 13.67
CA SER A 262 21.34 8.70 15.03
C SER A 262 22.60 8.47 15.86
N PHE A 263 22.88 9.36 16.82
CA PHE A 263 23.93 9.15 17.82
C PHE A 263 23.61 7.99 18.79
N GLU A 264 22.34 7.60 18.89
CA GLU A 264 21.87 6.57 19.82
C GLU A 264 21.94 5.17 19.24
N GLU A 265 22.08 5.03 17.92
CA GLU A 265 22.15 3.72 17.28
C GLU A 265 23.58 3.17 17.27
N PRO A 266 23.77 1.83 17.27
CA PRO A 266 25.10 1.22 17.39
C PRO A 266 26.11 1.73 16.36
N LEU A 267 25.66 1.94 15.12
CA LEU A 267 26.51 2.42 14.03
C LEU A 267 26.98 3.87 14.27
N GLY A 268 26.08 4.76 14.73
CA GLY A 268 26.43 6.14 15.07
C GLY A 268 27.37 6.24 16.27
N ILE A 269 27.18 5.40 17.29
CA ILE A 269 28.07 5.31 18.46
C ILE A 269 29.48 4.90 18.05
N VAL A 270 29.61 3.86 17.21
CA VAL A 270 30.90 3.38 16.72
C VAL A 270 31.62 4.45 15.89
N LEU A 271 30.93 5.10 14.95
CA LEU A 271 31.55 6.15 14.13
C LEU A 271 31.97 7.37 14.95
N THR A 272 31.14 7.80 15.89
CA THR A 272 31.44 8.93 16.79
C THR A 272 32.64 8.63 17.68
N SER A 273 32.69 7.43 18.28
CA SER A 273 33.79 7.03 19.14
C SER A 273 35.12 6.92 18.38
N ILE A 274 35.13 6.35 17.17
CA ILE A 274 36.31 6.29 16.30
C ILE A 274 36.78 7.71 15.94
N SER A 275 35.85 8.59 15.55
CA SER A 275 36.14 9.98 15.20
C SER A 275 36.83 10.74 16.36
N MET A 276 36.25 10.65 17.56
CA MET A 276 36.80 11.30 18.76
C MET A 276 38.16 10.71 19.16
N LEU A 277 38.34 9.40 19.06
CA LEU A 277 39.62 8.75 19.32
C LEU A 277 40.71 9.23 18.37
N LEU A 278 40.43 9.29 17.06
CA LEU A 278 41.38 9.74 16.05
C LEU A 278 41.70 11.24 16.20
N PHE A 279 40.73 12.07 16.58
CA PHE A 279 40.96 13.46 16.95
C PHE A 279 41.94 13.58 18.11
N LEU A 280 41.74 12.82 19.20
CA LEU A 280 42.63 12.82 20.37
C LEU A 280 44.04 12.35 20.02
N ILE A 281 44.17 11.26 19.25
CA ILE A 281 45.47 10.76 18.79
C ILE A 281 46.19 11.84 17.97
N THR A 282 45.48 12.53 17.08
CA THR A 282 46.07 13.59 16.24
C THR A 282 46.48 14.80 17.08
N ALA A 283 45.69 15.18 18.08
CA ALA A 283 46.02 16.24 19.02
C ALA A 283 47.30 15.91 19.83
N VAL A 284 47.45 14.67 20.29
CA VAL A 284 48.68 14.19 20.96
C VAL A 284 49.87 14.27 20.02
N ILE A 285 49.73 13.81 18.76
CA ILE A 285 50.79 13.90 17.75
C ILE A 285 51.19 15.36 17.50
N LEU A 286 50.22 16.26 17.36
CA LEU A 286 50.49 17.70 17.22
C LEU A 286 51.23 18.25 18.44
N GLY A 287 50.81 17.89 19.65
CA GLY A 287 51.50 18.26 20.89
C GLY A 287 52.96 17.80 20.93
N VAL A 288 53.23 16.57 20.52
CA VAL A 288 54.61 16.03 20.40
C VAL A 288 55.43 16.85 19.39
N PHE A 289 54.86 17.18 18.22
CA PHE A 289 55.55 17.97 17.19
C PHE A 289 55.79 19.44 17.61
N ILE A 290 54.94 20.01 18.48
CA ILE A 290 55.14 21.34 19.06
C ILE A 290 56.22 21.28 20.16
N TYR A 291 56.18 20.27 21.02
CA TYR A 291 57.15 20.10 22.10
C TYR A 291 58.58 19.86 21.55
N TYR A 292 58.73 18.98 20.56
CA TYR A 292 60.01 18.67 19.92
C TYR A 292 60.32 19.55 18.70
N ARG A 293 59.78 20.78 18.64
CA ARG A 293 59.89 21.68 17.47
C ARG A 293 61.32 22.04 17.02
N ASP A 294 62.28 21.96 17.94
CA ASP A 294 63.67 22.34 17.71
C ASP A 294 64.55 21.16 17.26
N THR A 295 63.97 19.95 17.22
CA THR A 295 64.67 18.75 16.75
C THR A 295 64.89 18.78 15.22
N PRO A 296 66.03 18.25 14.72
CA PRO A 296 66.35 18.30 13.29
C PRO A 296 65.32 17.57 12.42
N ILE A 297 64.68 16.50 12.93
CA ILE A 297 63.62 15.76 12.22
C ILE A 297 62.41 16.67 11.94
N VAL A 298 61.95 17.43 12.93
CA VAL A 298 60.78 18.31 12.79
C VAL A 298 61.15 19.56 11.97
N ARG A 299 62.38 20.06 12.10
CA ARG A 299 62.87 21.22 11.35
C ARG A 299 63.08 20.93 9.85
N ALA A 300 63.61 19.76 9.50
CA ALA A 300 63.82 19.34 8.11
C ALA A 300 62.50 19.13 7.37
N ASN A 301 61.47 18.68 8.08
CA ASN A 301 60.14 18.41 7.54
C ASN A 301 59.20 19.63 7.64
N ASN A 302 59.66 20.79 7.15
CA ASN A 302 58.94 22.07 7.05
C ASN A 302 57.77 22.22 8.06
N ARG A 303 58.09 22.70 9.26
CA ARG A 303 57.20 22.76 10.44
C ARG A 303 55.81 23.28 10.14
N GLN A 304 55.70 24.34 9.34
CA GLN A 304 54.42 24.98 9.02
C GLN A 304 53.47 24.06 8.27
N LEU A 305 53.95 23.36 7.24
CA LEU A 305 53.12 22.42 6.46
C LEU A 305 52.69 21.23 7.32
N SER A 306 53.58 20.75 8.19
CA SER A 306 53.24 19.65 9.10
C SER A 306 52.17 20.07 10.12
N TYR A 307 52.19 21.31 10.62
CA TYR A 307 51.14 21.83 11.50
C TYR A 307 49.81 22.06 10.77
N ILE A 308 49.83 22.67 9.57
CA ILE A 308 48.62 22.85 8.77
C ILE A 308 47.98 21.50 8.46
N LEU A 309 48.77 20.51 8.05
CA LEU A 309 48.27 19.16 7.76
C LEU A 309 47.67 18.50 9.01
N LEU A 310 48.36 18.51 10.16
CA LEU A 310 47.82 17.92 11.40
C LEU A 310 46.53 18.61 11.87
N ILE A 311 46.48 19.93 11.84
CA ILE A 311 45.27 20.70 12.19
C ILE A 311 44.12 20.38 11.21
N SER A 312 44.40 20.32 9.92
CA SER A 312 43.38 19.95 8.92
C SER A 312 42.86 18.52 9.14
N LEU A 313 43.71 17.56 9.50
CA LEU A 313 43.30 16.19 9.82
C LEU A 313 42.46 16.14 11.10
N MET A 314 42.78 16.92 12.14
CA MET A 314 41.92 17.05 13.33
C MET A 314 40.52 17.55 12.94
N LEU A 315 40.45 18.56 12.07
CA LEU A 315 39.19 19.07 11.57
C LEU A 315 38.46 18.07 10.66
N CYS A 316 39.17 17.23 9.88
CA CYS A 316 38.57 16.13 9.11
C CYS A 316 37.89 15.10 10.01
N PHE A 317 38.50 14.75 11.15
CA PHE A 317 37.87 13.85 12.10
C PHE A 317 36.62 14.50 12.69
N LEU A 318 36.70 15.74 13.17
CA LEU A 318 35.54 16.45 13.70
C LEU A 318 34.43 16.69 12.67
N CYS A 319 34.74 16.94 11.41
CA CYS A 319 33.72 17.23 10.38
C CYS A 319 32.82 16.02 10.12
N SER A 320 33.28 14.79 10.36
CA SER A 320 32.44 13.59 10.27
C SER A 320 31.23 13.63 11.22
N LEU A 321 31.33 14.34 12.34
CA LEU A 321 30.23 14.48 13.30
C LEU A 321 29.08 15.33 12.75
N LEU A 322 29.33 16.23 11.78
CA LEU A 322 28.29 17.01 11.12
C LEU A 322 27.33 16.13 10.30
N PHE A 323 27.75 14.93 9.94
CA PHE A 323 26.97 13.97 9.15
C PHE A 323 26.04 13.10 10.02
N ILE A 324 26.21 13.12 11.35
CA ILE A 324 25.44 12.32 12.30
C ILE A 324 24.41 13.22 12.99
N GLY A 325 23.20 12.70 13.17
CA GLY A 325 22.09 13.40 13.84
C GLY A 325 20.98 13.85 12.89
N HIS A 326 20.04 14.62 13.43
CA HIS A 326 18.89 15.09 12.69
C HIS A 326 19.30 16.17 11.67
N PRO A 327 19.00 16.01 10.37
CA PRO A 327 19.35 17.00 9.36
C PRO A 327 18.49 18.27 9.53
N MET A 328 19.13 19.31 10.04
CA MET A 328 18.63 20.69 10.08
C MET A 328 19.17 21.47 8.88
N ASP A 329 18.50 22.57 8.49
CA ASP A 329 18.94 23.46 7.41
C ASP A 329 20.43 23.83 7.52
N ILE A 330 20.83 24.28 8.71
CA ILE A 330 22.21 24.68 9.01
C ILE A 330 23.19 23.50 8.85
N THR A 331 22.82 22.31 9.34
CA THR A 331 23.70 21.14 9.25
C THR A 331 23.88 20.66 7.80
N CYS A 332 22.83 20.72 6.97
CA CYS A 332 22.92 20.36 5.55
C CYS A 332 23.87 21.30 4.80
N ILE A 333 23.79 22.60 5.07
CA ILE A 333 24.68 23.61 4.49
C ILE A 333 26.14 23.35 4.85
N PHE A 334 26.44 23.08 6.13
CA PHE A 334 27.81 22.94 6.59
C PHE A 334 28.45 21.59 6.29
N ARG A 335 27.70 20.49 6.15
CA ARG A 335 28.25 19.14 5.92
C ARG A 335 29.24 19.08 4.76
N GLN A 336 28.75 19.31 3.54
CA GLN A 336 29.54 19.14 2.32
C GLN A 336 30.56 20.26 2.11
N THR A 337 30.20 21.49 2.50
CA THR A 337 31.08 22.65 2.35
C THR A 337 32.29 22.58 3.28
N THR A 338 32.06 22.21 4.54
CA THR A 338 33.13 22.03 5.53
C THR A 338 34.04 20.87 5.13
N PHE A 339 33.45 19.73 4.72
CA PHE A 339 34.21 18.60 4.18
C PHE A 339 35.12 19.02 3.02
N GLY A 340 34.56 19.68 2.00
CA GLY A 340 35.32 20.06 0.81
C GLY A 340 36.47 21.04 1.10
N ILE A 341 36.23 22.08 1.91
CA ILE A 341 37.25 23.07 2.26
C ILE A 341 38.38 22.42 3.07
N ILE A 342 38.05 21.64 4.10
CA ILE A 342 39.06 21.01 4.96
C ILE A 342 39.91 20.01 4.16
N PHE A 343 39.30 19.15 3.35
CA PHE A 343 40.04 18.19 2.53
C PHE A 343 40.93 18.87 1.49
N SER A 344 40.49 20.00 0.93
CA SER A 344 41.34 20.79 0.04
C SER A 344 42.58 21.35 0.76
N ILE A 345 42.45 21.80 2.01
CA ILE A 345 43.60 22.23 2.83
C ILE A 345 44.55 21.05 3.09
N ALA A 346 44.02 19.87 3.42
CA ALA A 346 44.83 18.67 3.67
C ALA A 346 45.58 18.22 2.40
N LEU A 347 44.89 18.10 1.27
CA LEU A 347 45.47 17.67 -0.01
C LEU A 347 46.47 18.68 -0.56
N SER A 348 46.16 19.97 -0.51
CA SER A 348 47.08 21.02 -0.93
C SER A 348 48.33 21.08 -0.05
N SER A 349 48.21 20.78 1.25
CA SER A 349 49.36 20.65 2.16
C SER A 349 50.26 19.48 1.77
N ILE A 350 49.68 18.36 1.33
CA ILE A 350 50.47 17.20 0.87
C ILE A 350 51.10 17.49 -0.48
N LEU A 351 50.39 18.12 -1.41
CA LEU A 351 50.94 18.59 -2.68
C LEU A 351 52.14 19.53 -2.46
N ALA A 352 51.98 20.52 -1.58
CA ALA A 352 53.06 21.43 -1.23
C ALA A 352 54.25 20.68 -0.60
N LYS A 353 53.97 19.65 0.22
CA LYS A 353 54.99 18.81 0.85
C LYS A 353 55.75 17.95 -0.16
N THR A 354 55.05 17.28 -1.09
CA THR A 354 55.68 16.47 -2.14
C THR A 354 56.55 17.32 -3.06
N ILE A 355 56.06 18.50 -3.46
CA ILE A 355 56.85 19.47 -4.25
C ILE A 355 58.08 19.92 -3.45
N THR A 356 57.94 20.21 -2.15
CA THR A 356 59.09 20.60 -1.32
C THR A 356 60.16 19.50 -1.25
N VAL A 357 59.76 18.22 -1.17
CA VAL A 357 60.69 17.07 -1.18
C VAL A 357 61.38 16.93 -2.54
N VAL A 358 60.63 17.03 -3.65
CA VAL A 358 61.20 16.92 -5.00
C VAL A 358 62.16 18.08 -5.31
N THR A 359 61.77 19.30 -4.95
CA THR A 359 62.61 20.49 -5.16
C THR A 359 63.87 20.48 -4.30
N ALA A 360 63.81 19.98 -3.06
CA ALA A 360 64.99 19.83 -2.21
C ALA A 360 66.01 18.86 -2.83
N PHE A 361 65.55 17.72 -3.37
CA PHE A 361 66.42 16.76 -4.05
C PHE A 361 67.04 17.34 -5.33
N GLN A 362 66.25 18.04 -6.15
CA GLN A 362 66.74 18.66 -7.38
C GLN A 362 67.66 19.86 -7.13
N ALA A 363 67.53 20.54 -5.99
CA ALA A 363 68.42 21.61 -5.57
C ALA A 363 69.78 21.10 -5.05
N ALA A 364 69.87 19.83 -4.62
CA ALA A 364 71.15 19.18 -4.34
C ALA A 364 72.03 19.04 -5.62
N ASN A 365 71.42 19.15 -6.81
CA ASN A 365 72.14 19.27 -8.07
C ASN A 365 72.43 20.75 -8.40
N PRO A 366 73.69 21.21 -8.35
CA PRO A 366 74.05 22.63 -8.48
C PRO A 366 73.77 23.27 -9.85
N GLN A 367 73.33 22.51 -10.86
CA GLN A 367 72.98 23.02 -12.20
C GLN A 367 71.49 23.39 -12.36
N SER A 368 70.62 23.13 -11.37
CA SER A 368 69.17 23.37 -11.54
C SER A 368 68.75 24.81 -11.19
N LYS A 369 67.94 25.44 -12.06
CA LYS A 369 67.33 26.78 -11.79
C LYS A 369 66.32 26.76 -10.63
N LEU A 370 66.02 25.57 -10.09
CA LEU A 370 65.00 25.30 -9.08
C LEU A 370 65.43 25.66 -7.65
N HIS A 371 66.71 25.94 -7.41
CA HIS A 371 67.20 26.39 -6.11
C HIS A 371 66.54 27.72 -5.65
N LYS A 372 66.08 28.58 -6.57
CA LYS A 372 65.33 29.81 -6.23
C LYS A 372 63.94 29.55 -5.64
N TRP A 373 63.38 28.35 -5.85
CA TRP A 373 62.02 27.98 -5.44
C TRP A 373 61.95 27.26 -4.08
N MET A 374 63.09 27.06 -3.40
CA MET A 374 63.23 26.28 -2.17
C MET A 374 62.77 27.01 -0.89
N GLY A 375 61.78 27.90 -0.99
CA GLY A 375 61.30 28.72 0.13
C GLY A 375 59.97 28.24 0.71
N SER A 376 59.83 28.25 2.05
CA SER A 376 58.56 27.93 2.74
C SER A 376 57.39 28.83 2.30
N ARG A 377 57.68 30.02 1.77
CA ARG A 377 56.70 30.94 1.17
C ARG A 377 56.01 30.32 -0.04
N VAL A 378 56.72 29.56 -0.88
CA VAL A 378 56.15 28.92 -2.07
C VAL A 378 55.18 27.81 -1.65
N SER A 379 55.59 26.95 -0.72
CA SER A 379 54.72 25.87 -0.22
C SER A 379 53.44 26.42 0.44
N ASN A 380 53.55 27.48 1.24
CA ASN A 380 52.37 28.12 1.84
C ASN A 380 51.48 28.82 0.80
N SER A 381 52.08 29.39 -0.25
CA SER A 381 51.33 29.98 -1.36
C SER A 381 50.52 28.92 -2.12
N ILE A 382 51.07 27.71 -2.30
CA ILE A 382 50.36 26.59 -2.92
C ILE A 382 49.12 26.24 -2.09
N VAL A 383 49.29 26.02 -0.78
CA VAL A 383 48.17 25.70 0.13
C VAL A 383 47.08 26.77 0.07
N LEU A 384 47.46 28.05 0.19
CA LEU A 384 46.52 29.16 0.17
C LEU A 384 45.77 29.26 -1.17
N SER A 385 46.49 29.16 -2.29
CA SER A 385 45.87 29.26 -3.62
C SER A 385 44.89 28.13 -3.91
N CYS A 386 45.25 26.88 -3.61
CA CYS A 386 44.39 25.72 -3.84
C CYS A 386 43.14 25.73 -2.94
N SER A 387 43.32 26.03 -1.65
CA SER A 387 42.20 26.12 -0.70
C SER A 387 41.27 27.31 -0.99
N LEU A 388 41.81 28.42 -1.50
CA LEU A 388 41.01 29.57 -1.93
C LEU A 388 40.10 29.21 -3.11
N ILE A 389 40.61 28.49 -4.12
CA ILE A 389 39.81 28.02 -5.26
C ILE A 389 38.63 27.17 -4.75
N GLN A 390 38.90 26.21 -3.87
CA GLN A 390 37.83 25.37 -3.29
C GLN A 390 36.81 26.20 -2.50
N THR A 391 37.29 27.17 -1.72
CA THR A 391 36.41 28.05 -0.91
C THR A 391 35.50 28.87 -1.81
N VAL A 392 36.01 29.43 -2.90
CA VAL A 392 35.21 30.19 -3.88
C VAL A 392 34.16 29.27 -4.53
N MET A 393 34.52 28.05 -4.90
CA MET A 393 33.56 27.07 -5.44
C MET A 393 32.45 26.74 -4.44
N CYS A 394 32.80 26.50 -3.17
CA CYS A 394 31.82 26.23 -2.11
C CYS A 394 30.92 27.44 -1.83
N LEU A 395 31.46 28.66 -1.82
CA LEU A 395 30.66 29.88 -1.66
C LEU A 395 29.69 30.06 -2.83
N ALA A 396 30.16 29.88 -4.07
CA ALA A 396 29.30 29.93 -5.26
C ALA A 396 28.19 28.88 -5.21
N TRP A 397 28.48 27.68 -4.70
CA TRP A 397 27.49 26.64 -4.48
C TRP A 397 26.41 27.09 -3.49
N LEU A 398 26.80 27.64 -2.33
CA LEU A 398 25.85 28.14 -1.34
C LEU A 398 24.98 29.30 -1.84
N PHE A 399 25.51 30.16 -2.71
CA PHE A 399 24.73 31.28 -3.26
C PHE A 399 23.76 30.86 -4.37
N THR A 400 24.09 29.83 -5.15
CA THR A 400 23.28 29.43 -6.31
C THR A 400 22.27 28.35 -5.97
N ALA A 401 22.68 27.33 -5.22
CA ALA A 401 21.87 26.17 -4.89
C ALA A 401 22.32 25.58 -3.54
N PRO A 402 21.98 26.23 -2.41
CA PRO A 402 22.38 25.73 -1.09
C PRO A 402 21.73 24.37 -0.80
N PRO A 403 22.45 23.45 -0.12
CA PRO A 403 21.88 22.19 0.33
C PRO A 403 20.73 22.39 1.33
N PHE A 404 19.68 21.59 1.22
CA PHE A 404 18.48 21.69 2.07
C PHE A 404 17.96 20.31 2.49
N PRO A 405 17.29 20.19 3.66
CA PRO A 405 16.68 18.94 4.08
C PRO A 405 15.46 18.63 3.21
N PHE A 406 15.35 17.38 2.75
CA PHE A 406 14.25 16.89 1.93
C PHE A 406 13.78 15.53 2.43
N LEU A 407 12.46 15.31 2.36
CA LEU A 407 11.81 14.08 2.79
C LEU A 407 11.67 13.13 1.59
N ASN A 408 12.47 12.07 1.59
CA ASN A 408 12.45 11.07 0.55
C ASN A 408 11.42 9.97 0.88
N THR A 409 10.24 10.07 0.28
CA THR A 409 9.11 9.15 0.49
C THR A 409 9.16 7.88 -0.36
N ARG A 410 10.12 7.77 -1.29
CA ARG A 410 10.20 6.68 -2.29
C ARG A 410 11.29 5.62 -2.02
N SER A 411 12.20 5.87 -1.07
CA SER A 411 13.40 5.05 -0.91
C SER A 411 13.17 3.76 -0.11
N GLU A 412 12.33 3.79 0.92
CA GLU A 412 12.06 2.63 1.78
C GLU A 412 10.55 2.49 2.05
N ILE A 413 10.07 1.24 2.01
CA ILE A 413 8.67 0.89 2.28
C ILE A 413 8.39 1.09 3.78
N GLY A 414 7.46 1.98 4.13
CA GLY A 414 7.02 2.20 5.51
C GLY A 414 7.82 3.20 6.35
N THR A 415 8.86 3.84 5.79
CA THR A 415 9.65 4.88 6.48
C THR A 415 9.74 6.14 5.61
N ILE A 416 9.83 7.32 6.24
CA ILE A 416 10.24 8.56 5.56
C ILE A 416 11.70 8.75 5.91
N LEU A 417 12.55 8.75 4.90
CA LEU A 417 13.94 9.05 5.13
C LEU A 417 14.15 10.55 4.96
N ILE A 418 14.71 11.20 5.97
CA ILE A 418 15.10 12.61 5.89
C ILE A 418 16.57 12.69 5.46
N GLU A 419 16.81 13.27 4.30
CA GLU A 419 18.14 13.41 3.70
C GLU A 419 18.45 14.89 3.46
N CYS A 420 19.73 15.24 3.35
CA CYS A 420 20.13 16.55 2.84
C CYS A 420 20.26 16.44 1.32
N ASN A 421 19.40 17.11 0.58
CA ASN A 421 19.57 17.28 -0.86
C ASN A 421 20.71 18.27 -1.11
N GLU A 422 21.63 17.94 -2.01
CA GLU A 422 22.79 18.76 -2.37
C GLU A 422 22.43 20.04 -3.14
N GLY A 423 21.16 20.20 -3.56
CA GLY A 423 20.64 21.32 -4.32
C GLY A 423 21.02 21.26 -5.81
N SER A 424 22.32 21.25 -6.10
CA SER A 424 22.83 21.09 -7.47
C SER A 424 23.87 19.97 -7.56
N VAL A 425 23.46 18.87 -8.18
CA VAL A 425 24.30 17.70 -8.43
C VAL A 425 25.53 18.06 -9.27
N ILE A 426 25.40 18.98 -10.23
CA ILE A 426 26.52 19.42 -11.08
C ILE A 426 27.59 20.11 -10.24
N VAL A 427 27.20 21.08 -9.40
CA VAL A 427 28.14 21.85 -8.58
C VAL A 427 28.80 20.95 -7.52
N PHE A 428 28.03 20.04 -6.94
CA PHE A 428 28.56 19.01 -6.04
C PHE A 428 29.67 18.17 -6.70
N TYR A 429 29.43 17.64 -7.91
CA TYR A 429 30.46 16.90 -8.64
C TYR A 429 31.63 17.76 -9.09
N CYS A 430 31.45 19.05 -9.35
CA CYS A 430 32.57 19.96 -9.60
C CYS A 430 33.47 20.10 -8.37
N VAL A 431 32.89 20.24 -7.17
CA VAL A 431 33.63 20.29 -5.90
C VAL A 431 34.41 18.99 -5.67
N LEU A 432 33.76 17.84 -5.80
CA LEU A 432 34.43 16.53 -5.68
C LEU A 432 35.50 16.33 -6.77
N GLY A 433 35.24 16.79 -7.99
CA GLY A 433 36.16 16.73 -9.11
C GLY A 433 37.45 17.52 -8.85
N TYR A 434 37.35 18.71 -8.24
CA TYR A 434 38.53 19.49 -7.85
C TYR A 434 39.36 18.78 -6.76
N LEU A 435 38.71 18.17 -5.76
CA LEU A 435 39.41 17.35 -4.76
C LEU A 435 40.10 16.14 -5.40
N GLY A 436 39.41 15.47 -6.33
CA GLY A 436 39.97 14.37 -7.12
C GLY A 436 41.17 14.79 -7.96
N PHE A 437 41.12 15.98 -8.57
CA PHE A 437 42.22 16.57 -9.32
C PHE A 437 43.43 16.87 -8.43
N LEU A 438 43.22 17.51 -7.27
CA LEU A 438 44.28 17.75 -6.28
C LEU A 438 44.91 16.44 -5.79
N ALA A 439 44.10 15.44 -5.48
CA ALA A 439 44.57 14.11 -5.07
C ALA A 439 45.36 13.42 -6.19
N GLY A 440 44.87 13.49 -7.42
CA GLY A 440 45.53 12.92 -8.60
C GLY A 440 46.91 13.52 -8.85
N ILE A 441 47.03 14.85 -8.89
CA ILE A 441 48.33 15.51 -9.05
C ILE A 441 49.25 15.18 -7.87
N SER A 442 48.74 15.21 -6.65
CA SER A 442 49.52 14.86 -5.45
C SER A 442 50.07 13.43 -5.52
N PHE A 443 49.25 12.49 -5.97
CA PHE A 443 49.64 11.09 -6.16
C PHE A 443 50.68 10.94 -7.28
N ILE A 444 50.49 11.58 -8.44
CA ILE A 444 51.45 11.52 -9.56
C ILE A 444 52.83 12.03 -9.11
N ILE A 445 52.88 13.20 -8.47
CA ILE A 445 54.14 13.78 -7.99
C ILE A 445 54.78 12.90 -6.91
N ALA A 446 53.99 12.39 -5.95
CA ALA A 446 54.49 11.48 -4.92
C ALA A 446 55.07 10.21 -5.54
N PHE A 447 54.37 9.61 -6.50
CA PHE A 447 54.81 8.39 -7.18
C PHE A 447 56.13 8.60 -7.95
N LEU A 448 56.30 9.74 -8.63
CA LEU A 448 57.56 10.09 -9.28
C LEU A 448 58.69 10.28 -8.27
N ALA A 449 58.38 10.80 -7.08
CA ALA A 449 59.35 11.01 -6.00
C ALA A 449 59.76 9.72 -5.26
N ARG A 450 59.08 8.58 -5.48
CA ARG A 450 59.29 7.34 -4.70
C ARG A 450 60.69 6.74 -4.81
N ASN A 451 61.38 7.00 -5.92
CA ASN A 451 62.70 6.46 -6.22
C ASN A 451 63.83 7.36 -5.73
N LEU A 452 63.51 8.51 -5.11
CA LEU A 452 64.52 9.45 -4.63
C LEU A 452 65.26 8.84 -3.43
N PRO A 453 66.60 8.72 -3.49
CA PRO A 453 67.42 8.26 -2.39
C PRO A 453 67.60 9.42 -1.42
N ASP A 454 66.60 9.68 -0.58
CA ASP A 454 66.76 10.67 0.48
C ASP A 454 66.78 10.01 1.86
N SER A 455 67.51 10.65 2.77
CA SER A 455 68.03 10.13 4.04
C SER A 455 67.04 9.43 4.99
N PHE A 456 65.74 9.51 4.72
CA PHE A 456 64.67 8.71 5.31
C PHE A 456 63.61 8.46 4.24
N ASN A 457 62.95 7.29 4.24
CA ASN A 457 61.89 6.84 3.30
C ASN A 457 60.62 7.74 3.25
N GLU A 458 60.73 9.05 3.42
CA GLU A 458 59.65 10.02 3.51
C GLU A 458 58.84 10.10 2.21
N ALA A 459 59.49 10.17 1.05
CA ALA A 459 58.78 10.15 -0.24
C ALA A 459 57.97 8.86 -0.43
N LYS A 460 58.51 7.73 0.02
CA LYS A 460 57.82 6.43 -0.01
C LYS A 460 56.60 6.41 0.91
N ASN A 461 56.72 6.97 2.12
CA ASN A 461 55.61 7.08 3.07
C ASN A 461 54.49 7.99 2.54
N ILE A 462 54.83 9.13 1.92
CA ILE A 462 53.85 10.02 1.31
C ILE A 462 53.16 9.34 0.11
N THR A 463 53.90 8.59 -0.70
CA THR A 463 53.33 7.83 -1.83
C THR A 463 52.35 6.77 -1.36
N PHE A 464 52.72 5.99 -0.35
CA PHE A 464 51.85 4.96 0.22
C PHE A 464 50.58 5.58 0.83
N SER A 465 50.75 6.72 1.51
CA SER A 465 49.63 7.51 2.05
C SER A 465 48.65 7.98 0.97
N MET A 466 49.17 8.54 -0.13
CA MET A 466 48.36 8.97 -1.28
C MET A 466 47.71 7.81 -2.00
N LEU A 467 48.36 6.64 -2.06
CA LEU A 467 47.78 5.42 -2.63
C LEU A 467 46.56 4.95 -1.81
N VAL A 468 46.67 4.93 -0.48
CA VAL A 468 45.56 4.60 0.42
C VAL A 468 44.43 5.63 0.31
N PHE A 469 44.77 6.92 0.20
CA PHE A 469 43.77 7.97 -0.01
C PHE A 469 42.97 7.74 -1.31
N CYS A 470 43.67 7.57 -2.44
CA CYS A 470 43.02 7.36 -3.73
C CYS A 470 42.20 6.07 -3.78
N SER A 471 42.68 4.96 -3.18
CA SER A 471 41.93 3.70 -3.19
C SER A 471 40.61 3.79 -2.42
N VAL A 472 40.59 4.49 -1.27
CA VAL A 472 39.38 4.74 -0.48
C VAL A 472 38.36 5.53 -1.31
N TRP A 473 38.78 6.63 -1.95
CA TRP A 473 37.87 7.48 -2.72
C TRP A 473 37.40 6.85 -4.04
N ILE A 474 38.23 6.04 -4.70
CA ILE A 474 37.79 5.25 -5.87
C ILE A 474 36.74 4.22 -5.47
N THR A 475 36.90 3.58 -4.30
CA THR A 475 35.94 2.58 -3.78
C THR A 475 34.66 3.22 -3.24
N PHE A 476 34.76 4.46 -2.75
CA PHE A 476 33.63 5.23 -2.25
C PHE A 476 32.55 5.44 -3.33
N ILE A 477 32.91 5.83 -4.55
CA ILE A 477 31.95 6.15 -5.62
C ILE A 477 30.93 5.01 -5.88
N PRO A 478 31.35 3.77 -6.21
CA PRO A 478 30.40 2.68 -6.45
C PRO A 478 29.63 2.27 -5.19
N THR A 479 30.26 2.37 -4.02
CA THR A 479 29.62 2.02 -2.74
C THR A 479 28.53 3.03 -2.38
N TYR A 480 28.78 4.32 -2.58
CA TYR A 480 27.84 5.41 -2.37
C TYR A 480 26.63 5.30 -3.30
N LEU A 481 26.84 4.97 -4.58
CA LEU A 481 25.75 4.76 -5.55
C LEU A 481 24.91 3.51 -5.25
N SER A 482 25.48 2.52 -4.54
CA SER A 482 24.79 1.27 -4.19
C SER A 482 24.08 1.35 -2.83
N ALA A 483 24.59 2.16 -1.91
CA ALA A 483 24.02 2.34 -0.58
C ALA A 483 22.76 3.22 -0.65
N LYS A 484 21.78 2.90 0.20
CA LYS A 484 20.55 3.68 0.32
C LYS A 484 20.38 4.21 1.75
N GLY A 485 19.76 5.38 1.83
CA GLY A 485 19.43 6.08 3.05
C GLY A 485 20.56 6.26 4.05
N LYS A 486 20.33 5.95 5.33
CA LYS A 486 21.33 6.22 6.39
C LYS A 486 22.69 5.56 6.15
N TYR A 487 22.74 4.46 5.40
CA TYR A 487 23.99 3.77 5.06
C TYR A 487 24.84 4.54 4.04
N MET A 488 24.23 5.34 3.16
CA MET A 488 24.94 6.21 2.21
C MET A 488 25.80 7.24 2.97
N VAL A 489 25.21 7.87 3.99
CA VAL A 489 25.91 8.82 4.88
C VAL A 489 27.00 8.12 5.70
N ALA A 490 26.75 6.90 6.18
CA ALA A 490 27.75 6.12 6.90
C ALA A 490 28.98 5.77 6.05
N VAL A 491 28.78 5.41 4.77
CA VAL A 491 29.85 5.12 3.81
C VAL A 491 30.73 6.36 3.56
N GLU A 492 30.11 7.55 3.50
CA GLU A 492 30.82 8.81 3.38
C GLU A 492 31.69 9.12 4.61
N ILE A 493 31.12 8.98 5.81
CA ILE A 493 31.88 9.12 7.07
C ILE A 493 33.05 8.14 7.10
N PHE A 494 32.82 6.88 6.72
CA PHE A 494 33.88 5.87 6.68
C PHE A 494 35.01 6.26 5.72
N ALA A 495 34.69 6.77 4.53
CA ALA A 495 35.67 7.23 3.56
C ALA A 495 36.51 8.41 4.11
N ILE A 496 35.86 9.37 4.79
CA ILE A 496 36.52 10.50 5.46
C ILE A 496 37.50 10.01 6.53
N LEU A 497 37.04 9.13 7.44
CA LEU A 497 37.84 8.61 8.54
C LEU A 497 39.00 7.74 8.04
N ALA A 498 38.75 6.82 7.11
CA ALA A 498 39.76 5.91 6.57
C ALA A 498 40.85 6.64 5.79
N SER A 499 40.48 7.58 4.92
CA SER A 499 41.44 8.36 4.14
C SER A 499 42.29 9.27 5.04
N SER A 500 41.69 9.96 6.01
CA SER A 500 42.39 10.81 6.98
C SER A 500 43.32 10.01 7.90
N THR A 501 42.89 8.80 8.32
CA THR A 501 43.73 7.88 9.10
C THR A 501 44.92 7.37 8.29
N GLY A 502 44.74 7.09 7.01
CA GLY A 502 45.83 6.74 6.09
C GLY A 502 46.87 7.87 5.96
N LEU A 503 46.42 9.13 5.92
CA LEU A 503 47.28 10.32 5.93
C LEU A 503 48.07 10.46 7.23
N LEU A 504 47.37 10.39 8.37
CA LEU A 504 47.98 10.46 9.70
C LEU A 504 49.01 9.33 9.91
N GLY A 505 48.57 8.10 9.63
CA GLY A 505 49.30 6.88 9.92
C GLY A 505 50.60 6.76 9.14
N CYS A 506 50.56 7.00 7.83
CA CYS A 506 51.72 6.79 6.98
C CYS A 506 52.75 7.92 7.12
N ILE A 507 52.30 9.17 7.32
CA ILE A 507 53.19 10.34 7.30
C ILE A 507 53.78 10.62 8.69
N PHE A 508 52.99 10.48 9.76
CA PHE A 508 53.39 10.97 11.09
C PHE A 508 53.79 9.86 12.07
N ILE A 509 53.14 8.68 12.06
CA ILE A 509 53.47 7.60 13.00
C ILE A 509 54.96 7.18 12.92
N PRO A 510 55.57 6.98 11.73
CA PRO A 510 56.99 6.64 11.65
C PRO A 510 57.89 7.73 12.26
N LYS A 511 57.47 9.00 12.18
CA LYS A 511 58.23 10.14 12.73
C LYS A 511 58.08 10.22 14.25
N CYS A 512 56.87 10.03 14.78
CA CYS A 512 56.63 9.93 16.21
C CYS A 512 57.40 8.76 16.84
N TYR A 513 57.44 7.60 16.16
CA TYR A 513 58.22 6.44 16.60
C TYR A 513 59.71 6.78 16.74
N ILE A 514 60.31 7.47 15.76
CA ILE A 514 61.71 7.87 15.84
C ILE A 514 61.95 8.90 16.95
N ILE A 515 61.07 9.89 17.08
CA ILE A 515 61.19 10.97 18.08
C ILE A 515 61.10 10.42 19.50
N LEU A 516 60.14 9.53 19.78
CA LEU A 516 59.86 9.03 21.14
C LEU A 516 60.69 7.79 21.51
N LEU A 517 60.83 6.82 20.61
CA LEU A 517 61.41 5.50 20.92
C LEU A 517 62.86 5.35 20.45
N ARG A 518 63.35 6.21 19.55
CA ARG A 518 64.75 6.19 19.08
C ARG A 518 65.40 7.58 19.06
N PRO A 519 65.51 8.26 20.22
CA PRO A 519 66.08 9.61 20.31
C PRO A 519 67.53 9.71 19.82
N GLU A 520 68.29 8.62 19.81
CA GLU A 520 69.67 8.59 19.29
C GLU A 520 69.76 8.90 17.79
N ARG A 521 68.73 8.58 17.00
CA ARG A 521 68.66 8.97 15.57
C ARG A 521 68.34 10.45 15.39
N ASN A 522 67.92 11.15 16.45
CA ASN A 522 67.59 12.57 16.43
C ASN A 522 68.82 13.46 16.67
N LYS A 523 69.93 12.91 17.20
CA LYS A 523 71.17 13.64 17.50
C LYS A 523 72.25 13.52 16.42
N LYS A 524 72.10 12.60 15.45
CA LYS A 524 73.12 12.42 14.40
C LYS A 524 73.16 13.66 13.52
N ASN A 525 74.25 14.41 13.67
CA ASN A 525 74.62 15.59 12.88
C ASN A 525 74.27 15.41 11.40
N LEU A 526 73.28 16.17 10.92
CA LEU A 526 73.10 16.58 9.52
C LEU A 526 74.19 17.60 9.10
N ARG A 527 75.45 17.41 9.57
CA ARG A 527 76.61 18.14 9.07
C ARG A 527 77.32 17.21 8.08
N LYS A 528 77.26 17.63 6.82
CA LYS A 528 77.95 17.08 5.63
C LYS A 528 77.43 15.71 5.18
N ILE A 529 76.70 15.69 4.06
CA ILE A 529 77.24 15.41 2.73
C ILE A 529 76.55 16.36 1.75
#